data_AF-A0A7X8WZG4-F1
#
_entry.id   AF-A0A7X8WZG4-F1
#
_cell.length_a   1.000
_cell.length_b   1.000
_cell.length_c   1.000
_cell.angle_alpha   90.00
_cell.angle_beta   90.00
_cell.angle_gamma   90.00
#
_symmetry.space_group_name_H-M   'P 1'
#
loop_
_entity.id
_entity.type
_entity.pdbx_description
1 polymer ?
#
loop_
_entity_poly.entity_id
_entity_poly.type
_entity_poly.pdbx_seq_one_letter_code
_entity_poly.pdbx_strand_id
1 'polypeptide(L)'
;MSRREAKTKAGKGLGILTDFCIACKLGIILVYLLSATGKDHPYLKGASLGQSAWVIMYGVLSSLGGSKSHPVSPRTSFSNYLAHTVYGVATASAIMALGDSNLFKPRYINLSNPTED
;
A
#
# COMPACT_ATOMS: atom_id res chain seq x y z
N MET A 1 23.26 0.93 5.23
CA MET A 1 23.47 -0.51 5.50
C MET A 1 24.22 -1.13 4.34
N SER A 2 25.33 -1.82 4.63
CA SER A 2 26.09 -2.58 3.65
C SER A 2 25.34 -3.84 3.21
N ARG A 3 25.64 -4.37 2.01
CA ARG A 3 25.04 -5.63 1.54
C ARG A 3 25.34 -6.82 2.45
N ARG A 4 26.41 -6.78 3.26
CA ARG A 4 26.76 -7.84 4.22
C ARG A 4 25.84 -7.79 5.44
N GLU A 5 25.60 -6.60 5.99
CA GLU A 5 24.69 -6.41 7.13
C GLU A 5 23.25 -6.80 6.80
N ALA A 6 22.78 -6.46 5.59
CA ALA A 6 21.43 -6.82 5.12
C ALA A 6 21.18 -8.34 5.08
N LYS A 7 22.23 -9.15 4.91
CA LYS A 7 22.12 -10.61 4.81
C LYS A 7 22.12 -11.30 6.17
N THR A 8 22.45 -10.60 7.24
CA THR A 8 22.40 -11.14 8.61
C THR A 8 20.96 -11.42 9.04
N LYS A 9 20.76 -12.29 10.04
CA LYS A 9 19.42 -12.55 10.60
C LYS A 9 18.76 -11.26 11.11
N ALA A 10 19.53 -10.42 11.81
CA ALA A 10 19.06 -9.13 12.31
C ALA A 10 18.68 -8.18 11.17
N GLY A 11 19.51 -8.07 10.12
CA GLY A 11 19.23 -7.23 8.96
C GLY A 11 17.96 -7.66 8.22
N LYS A 12 17.76 -8.97 8.03
CA LYS A 12 16.52 -9.51 7.46
C LYS A 12 15.31 -9.24 8.35
N GLY A 13 15.44 -9.42 9.67
CA GLY A 13 14.38 -9.13 10.63
C GLY A 13 13.94 -7.67 10.60
N LEU A 14 14.90 -6.74 10.57
CA LEU A 14 14.60 -5.31 10.44
C LEU A 14 13.93 -4.98 9.10
N GLY A 15 14.38 -5.61 8.01
CA GLY A 15 13.75 -5.46 6.70
C GLY A 15 12.29 -5.91 6.70
N ILE A 16 12.00 -7.08 7.28
CA ILE A 16 10.63 -7.59 7.43
C ILE A 16 9.79 -6.62 8.27
N LEU A 17 10.28 -6.19 9.43
CA LEU A 17 9.55 -5.26 10.29
C LEU A 17 9.21 -3.95 9.57
N THR A 18 10.19 -3.39 8.85
CA THR A 18 10.01 -2.16 8.08
C THR A 18 8.97 -2.34 6.98
N ASP A 19 9.02 -3.46 6.26
CA ASP A 19 8.06 -3.80 5.20
C ASP A 19 6.63 -3.92 5.76
N PHE A 20 6.46 -4.60 6.90
CA PHE A 20 5.17 -4.67 7.60
C PHE A 20 4.64 -3.28 7.99
N CYS A 21 5.48 -2.38 8.50
CA CYS A 21 5.05 -1.01 8.83
C CYS A 21 4.57 -0.24 7.59
N ILE A 22 5.23 -0.41 6.44
CA ILE A 22 4.79 0.20 5.19
C ILE A 22 3.48 -0.44 4.70
N ALA A 23 3.37 -1.77 4.75
CA ALA A 23 2.18 -2.51 4.37
C ALA A 23 0.95 -2.11 5.21
N CYS A 24 1.10 -1.91 6.52
CA CYS A 24 0.00 -1.43 7.36
C CYS A 24 -0.48 -0.03 6.94
N LYS A 25 0.45 0.89 6.66
CA LYS A 25 0.11 2.26 6.22
C LYS A 25 -0.61 2.26 4.87
N LEU A 26 -0.13 1.46 3.92
CA LEU A 26 -0.79 1.29 2.62
C LEU A 26 -2.18 0.67 2.76
N GLY A 27 -2.37 -0.27 3.68
CA GLY A 27 -3.69 -0.82 4.01
C GLY A 27 -4.67 0.24 4.53
N ILE A 28 -4.22 1.11 5.44
CA ILE A 28 -5.03 2.24 5.93
C ILE A 28 -5.40 3.17 4.77
N ILE A 29 -4.45 3.51 3.90
CA ILE A 29 -4.70 4.33 2.71
C ILE A 29 -5.75 3.66 1.80
N LEU A 30 -5.67 2.34 1.60
CA LEU A 30 -6.64 1.62 0.77
C LEU A 30 -8.05 1.63 1.38
N VAL A 31 -8.17 1.53 2.72
CA VAL A 31 -9.46 1.68 3.40
C VAL A 31 -10.04 3.05 3.07
N TYR A 32 -9.28 4.13 3.29
CA TYR A 32 -9.77 5.48 2.98
C TYR A 32 -10.10 5.68 1.50
N LEU A 33 -9.29 5.11 0.60
CA LEU A 33 -9.55 5.17 -0.84
C LEU A 33 -10.87 4.49 -1.18
N LEU A 34 -11.13 3.28 -0.67
CA LEU A 34 -12.38 2.56 -0.92
C LEU A 34 -13.57 3.21 -0.20
N SER A 35 -13.37 3.79 0.98
CA SER A 35 -14.38 4.57 1.69
C SER A 35 -14.81 5.80 0.90
N ALA A 36 -13.86 6.53 0.31
CA ALA A 36 -14.12 7.76 -0.43
C ALA A 36 -14.65 7.50 -1.84
N THR A 37 -14.17 6.45 -2.51
CA THR A 37 -14.49 6.18 -3.92
C THR A 37 -15.54 5.09 -4.11
N GLY A 38 -15.92 4.38 -3.06
CA GLY A 38 -16.84 3.25 -3.13
C GLY A 38 -16.17 1.91 -3.42
N LYS A 39 -16.99 0.86 -3.40
CA LYS A 39 -16.60 -0.56 -3.53
C LYS A 39 -16.57 -1.07 -4.98
N ASP A 40 -16.77 -0.22 -5.96
CA ASP A 40 -16.59 -0.58 -7.37
C ASP A 40 -15.12 -0.97 -7.62
N HIS A 41 -14.93 -2.09 -8.33
CA HIS A 41 -13.62 -2.62 -8.72
C HIS A 41 -12.55 -2.62 -7.60
N PRO A 42 -12.84 -3.18 -6.41
CA PRO A 42 -11.98 -3.01 -5.24
C PRO A 42 -10.62 -3.67 -5.43
N TYR A 43 -10.58 -4.79 -6.17
CA TYR A 43 -9.34 -5.50 -6.51
C TYR A 43 -8.46 -4.71 -7.48
N LEU A 44 -9.05 -4.01 -8.45
CA LEU A 44 -8.31 -3.16 -9.38
C LEU A 44 -7.74 -1.93 -8.66
N LYS A 45 -8.53 -1.33 -7.76
CA LYS A 45 -8.08 -0.23 -6.89
C LYS A 45 -6.94 -0.69 -5.98
N GLY A 46 -7.06 -1.88 -5.37
CA GLY A 46 -6.02 -2.50 -4.56
C GLY A 46 -4.74 -2.79 -5.36
N ALA A 47 -4.85 -3.44 -6.51
CA ALA A 47 -3.72 -3.71 -7.40
C ALA A 47 -3.01 -2.41 -7.83
N SER A 48 -3.78 -1.40 -8.23
CA SER A 48 -3.26 -0.08 -8.61
C SER A 48 -2.51 0.60 -7.47
N LEU A 49 -3.03 0.55 -6.24
CA LEU A 49 -2.34 1.12 -5.07
C LEU A 49 -1.05 0.35 -4.77
N GLY A 50 -1.08 -0.98 -4.83
CA GLY A 50 0.09 -1.83 -4.66
C GLY A 50 1.20 -1.49 -5.66
N GLN A 51 0.84 -1.33 -6.95
CA GLN A 51 1.78 -0.90 -8.00
C GLN A 51 2.25 0.54 -7.81
N SER A 52 1.40 1.44 -7.36
CA SER A 52 1.78 2.83 -7.08
C SER A 52 2.83 2.91 -5.98
N ALA A 53 2.72 2.10 -4.93
CA ALA A 53 3.74 2.01 -3.89
C ALA A 53 5.11 1.57 -4.45
N TRP A 54 5.09 0.60 -5.38
CA TRP A 54 6.31 0.14 -6.07
C TRP A 54 6.94 1.24 -6.92
N VAL A 55 6.14 1.93 -7.75
CA VAL A 55 6.59 3.00 -8.64
C VAL A 55 7.10 4.21 -7.86
N ILE A 56 6.41 4.61 -6.78
CA ILE A 56 6.86 5.71 -5.92
C ILE A 56 8.20 5.36 -5.29
N MET A 57 8.40 4.13 -4.80
CA MET A 57 9.64 3.75 -4.14
C MET A 57 10.82 3.62 -5.11
N TYR A 58 10.65 2.85 -6.19
CA TYR A 58 11.75 2.54 -7.12
C TYR A 58 11.89 3.50 -8.30
N GLY A 59 10.84 4.23 -8.66
CA GLY A 59 10.88 5.26 -9.69
C GLY A 59 11.19 6.62 -9.10
N VAL A 60 10.35 7.10 -8.18
CA VAL A 60 10.45 8.48 -7.66
C VAL A 60 11.51 8.60 -6.57
N LEU A 61 11.37 7.86 -5.47
CA LEU A 61 12.28 8.00 -4.32
C LEU A 61 13.73 7.64 -4.67
N SER A 62 13.88 6.65 -5.53
CA SER A 62 15.13 6.23 -6.13
C SER A 62 15.80 7.31 -6.97
N SER A 63 15.05 7.99 -7.85
CA SER A 63 15.60 9.08 -8.68
C SER A 63 15.97 10.32 -7.87
N LEU A 64 15.29 10.55 -6.74
CA LEU A 64 15.60 11.62 -5.80
C LEU A 64 16.75 11.30 -4.83
N GLY A 65 17.41 10.15 -4.98
CA GLY A 65 18.50 9.72 -4.09
C GLY A 65 18.04 9.21 -2.71
N GLY A 66 16.73 9.11 -2.48
CA GLY A 66 16.12 8.55 -1.27
C GLY A 66 16.24 7.03 -1.16
N SER A 67 16.64 6.35 -2.24
CA SER A 67 16.98 4.93 -2.21
C SER A 67 18.14 4.59 -3.14
N LYS A 68 19.00 3.67 -2.71
CA LYS A 68 20.06 3.05 -3.54
C LYS A 68 19.69 1.63 -4.02
N SER A 69 18.47 1.17 -3.70
CA SER A 69 17.97 -0.12 -4.15
C SER A 69 17.16 0.08 -5.42
N HIS A 70 17.58 -0.58 -6.51
CA HIS A 70 16.81 -0.69 -7.75
C HIS A 70 16.75 -2.16 -8.16
N PRO A 71 15.71 -2.59 -8.89
CA PRO A 71 15.68 -3.93 -9.48
C PRO A 71 16.90 -4.11 -10.38
N VAL A 72 17.71 -5.12 -10.08
CA VAL A 72 18.97 -5.38 -10.82
C VAL A 72 18.77 -6.32 -12.00
N SER A 73 17.58 -6.92 -12.15
CA SER A 73 17.29 -7.84 -13.25
C SER A 73 15.79 -7.83 -13.63
N PRO A 74 15.43 -8.15 -14.89
CA PRO A 74 14.04 -8.29 -15.32
C PRO A 74 13.25 -9.29 -14.48
N ARG A 75 13.89 -10.39 -14.04
CA ARG A 75 13.28 -11.38 -13.15
C ARG A 75 12.88 -10.76 -11.82
N THR A 76 13.76 -9.96 -11.21
CA THR A 76 13.46 -9.23 -9.98
C THR A 76 12.32 -8.24 -10.18
N SER A 77 12.30 -7.50 -11.31
CA SER A 77 11.21 -6.58 -11.64
C SER A 77 9.87 -7.30 -11.76
N PHE A 78 9.83 -8.44 -12.45
CA PHE A 78 8.60 -9.22 -12.60
C PHE A 78 8.13 -9.81 -11.26
N SER A 79 9.04 -10.33 -10.45
CA SER A 79 8.71 -10.80 -9.09
C SER A 79 8.14 -9.68 -8.22
N ASN A 80 8.72 -8.47 -8.29
CA ASN A 80 8.21 -7.31 -7.56
C ASN A 80 6.84 -6.87 -8.07
N TYR A 81 6.65 -6.81 -9.39
CA TYR A 81 5.35 -6.52 -10.00
C TYR A 81 4.28 -7.47 -9.48
N LEU A 82 4.54 -8.78 -9.52
CA LEU A 82 3.59 -9.78 -9.04
C LEU A 82 3.34 -9.64 -7.53
N ALA A 83 4.40 -9.49 -6.73
CA ALA A 83 4.28 -9.35 -5.28
C ALA A 83 3.42 -8.13 -4.88
N HIS A 84 3.66 -6.98 -5.49
CA HIS A 84 2.89 -5.76 -5.21
C HIS A 84 1.43 -5.85 -5.68
N THR A 85 1.17 -6.51 -6.82
CA THR A 85 -0.20 -6.78 -7.29
C THR A 85 -0.92 -7.70 -6.32
N VAL A 86 -0.30 -8.83 -5.96
CA VAL A 86 -0.88 -9.81 -5.03
C VAL A 86 -1.13 -9.16 -3.66
N TYR A 87 -0.19 -8.38 -3.14
CA TYR A 87 -0.37 -7.62 -1.91
C TYR A 87 -1.58 -6.68 -1.98
N GLY A 88 -1.69 -5.88 -3.05
CA GLY A 88 -2.79 -4.94 -3.22
C GLY A 88 -4.15 -5.62 -3.32
N VAL A 89 -4.25 -6.69 -4.09
CA VAL A 89 -5.47 -7.50 -4.23
C VAL A 89 -5.83 -8.19 -2.92
N ALA A 90 -4.86 -8.81 -2.24
CA ALA A 90 -5.09 -9.47 -0.95
C ALA A 90 -5.57 -8.48 0.12
N THR A 91 -4.98 -7.27 0.15
CA THR A 91 -5.40 -6.21 1.07
C THR A 91 -6.82 -5.74 0.77
N ALA A 92 -7.17 -5.55 -0.50
CA ALA A 92 -8.54 -5.23 -0.90
C ALA A 92 -9.52 -6.34 -0.49
N SER A 93 -9.17 -7.61 -0.71
CA SER A 93 -9.97 -8.75 -0.27
C SER A 93 -10.17 -8.78 1.23
N ALA A 94 -9.12 -8.52 2.02
CA ALA A 94 -9.23 -8.45 3.48
C ALA A 94 -10.16 -7.31 3.93
N ILE A 95 -10.05 -6.13 3.32
CA ILE A 95 -10.95 -4.98 3.61
C ILE A 95 -12.40 -5.32 3.26
N MET A 96 -12.64 -5.96 2.12
CA MET A 96 -13.97 -6.33 1.68
C MET A 96 -14.60 -7.44 2.53
N ALA A 97 -13.79 -8.34 3.10
CA ALA A 97 -14.24 -9.46 3.92
C ALA A 97 -14.40 -9.11 5.40
N LEU A 98 -13.53 -8.24 5.94
CA LEU A 98 -13.44 -7.95 7.38
C LEU A 98 -13.83 -6.52 7.76
N GLY A 99 -13.88 -5.60 6.79
CA GLY A 99 -14.19 -4.19 7.04
C GLY A 99 -15.65 -3.95 7.38
N ASP A 100 -15.91 -3.02 8.32
CA ASP A 100 -17.26 -2.62 8.69
C ASP A 100 -18.00 -2.03 7.48
N SER A 101 -19.26 -2.44 7.28
CA SER A 101 -20.10 -1.95 6.18
C SER A 101 -20.28 -0.42 6.16
N ASN A 102 -20.18 0.25 7.30
CA ASN A 102 -20.28 1.70 7.45
C ASN A 102 -19.08 2.43 6.84
N LEU A 103 -17.94 1.76 6.62
CA LEU A 103 -16.78 2.35 5.96
C LEU A 103 -17.10 2.85 4.55
N PHE A 104 -18.12 2.29 3.89
CA PHE A 104 -18.44 2.59 2.49
C PHE A 104 -19.73 3.39 2.31
N LYS A 105 -20.34 3.84 3.41
CA LYS A 105 -21.56 4.66 3.34
C LYS A 105 -21.16 6.13 3.11
N PRO A 106 -21.79 6.83 2.16
CA PRO A 106 -21.60 8.27 2.00
C PRO A 106 -21.94 8.97 3.32
N ARG A 107 -21.02 9.75 3.87
CA ARG A 107 -21.32 10.64 4.99
C ARG A 107 -21.93 11.91 4.42
N TYR A 108 -23.26 11.99 4.43
CA TYR A 108 -23.93 13.24 4.09
C TYR A 108 -23.62 14.24 5.20
N ILE A 109 -22.83 15.28 4.89
CA ILE A 109 -22.77 16.47 5.74
C ILE A 109 -24.14 17.13 5.58
N ASN A 110 -24.90 17.22 6.67
CA ASN A 110 -26.18 17.90 6.65
C ASN A 110 -25.94 19.42 6.65
N LEU A 111 -25.74 19.99 5.46
CA LEU A 111 -25.51 21.43 5.25
C LEU A 111 -26.75 22.29 5.59
N SER A 112 -27.91 21.68 5.84
CA SER A 112 -29.15 22.38 6.18
C SER A 112 -29.29 22.66 7.67
N ASN A 113 -28.40 22.14 8.50
CA ASN A 113 -28.40 22.39 9.94
C ASN A 113 -26.96 22.72 10.37
N PRO A 114 -26.50 23.99 10.26
CA PRO A 114 -25.28 24.39 10.94
C PRO A 114 -25.53 24.17 12.43
N THR A 115 -24.86 23.18 13.03
CA THR A 115 -24.87 23.07 14.48
C THR A 115 -24.29 24.36 15.05
N GLU A 116 -24.92 24.82 16.12
CA GLU A 116 -24.43 25.91 16.95
C GLU A 116 -23.08 25.50 17.56
N ASP A 117 -22.01 26.06 17.01
CA ASP A 117 -20.73 26.21 17.71
C ASP A 117 -20.31 27.69 17.70
#